data_AF-A0A3C1U8W0-F1
#
_entry.id   AF-A0A3C1U8W0-F1
#
_cell.length_a   1.000
_cell.length_b   1.000
_cell.length_c   1.000
_cell.angle_alpha   90.00
_cell.angle_beta   90.00
_cell.angle_gamma   90.00
#
_symmetry.space_group_name_H-M   'P 1'
#
loop_
_entity.id
_entity.type
_entity.pdbx_description
1 polymer ?
#
loop_
_entity_poly.entity_id
_entity_poly.type
_entity_poly.pdbx_seq_one_letter_code
_entity_poly.pdbx_strand_id
1 'polypeptide(L)'
;MKPMLSKRQEKILVTLYIKEDWVKGSELSELLAVSDRTIRMDIESIKAVFNEPVIQTSKQYGYRYNRTVDFKSLNVENVLDARERLAVVIKEMILSPTGIDYFDLANALYVSESTLLTDLHLIRKEIQSHGFPLSLERHNDTFMFQGRRLDQVKLLIHWIKNNLGYSTPEQFARIFPKIDVPAISDMLLELLVEEKYFSRYLSFRSLLITVLMISEQAVTSNTSGDNEEDTESRQNPESGLV
;
A
#
# COMPACT_ATOMS: atom_id res chain seq x y z
N MET A 1 -7.69 11.52 23.49
CA MET A 1 -8.54 12.39 22.65
C MET A 1 -7.89 12.42 21.27
N LYS A 2 -8.60 12.02 20.19
CA LYS A 2 -8.01 12.00 18.85
C LYS A 2 -7.66 13.44 18.44
N PRO A 3 -6.41 13.74 18.07
CA PRO A 3 -6.07 15.06 17.57
C PRO A 3 -6.89 15.31 16.30
N MET A 4 -7.75 16.33 16.31
CA MET A 4 -8.56 16.66 15.14
C MET A 4 -7.71 17.43 14.13
N LEU A 5 -7.11 16.68 13.20
CA LEU A 5 -6.55 17.24 11.99
C LEU A 5 -7.61 17.28 10.90
N SER A 6 -7.53 18.29 10.03
CA SER A 6 -8.26 18.25 8.75
C SER A 6 -7.64 17.21 7.81
N LYS A 7 -8.42 16.69 6.85
CA LYS A 7 -7.92 15.76 5.81
C LYS A 7 -6.66 16.27 5.09
N ARG A 8 -6.55 17.59 4.89
CA ARG A 8 -5.37 18.19 4.25
C ARG A 8 -4.15 18.17 5.18
N GLN A 9 -4.35 18.46 6.46
CA GLN A 9 -3.29 18.40 7.47
C GLN A 9 -2.81 16.97 7.72
N GLU A 10 -3.73 16.00 7.74
CA GLU A 10 -3.37 14.58 7.72
C GLU A 10 -2.50 14.31 6.50
N LYS A 11 -2.95 14.67 5.29
CA LYS A 11 -2.19 14.43 4.05
C LYS A 11 -0.81 15.08 4.08
N ILE A 12 -0.64 16.27 4.63
CA ILE A 12 0.69 16.88 4.85
C ILE A 12 1.55 16.00 5.76
N LEU A 13 1.02 15.59 6.90
CA LEU A 13 1.75 14.77 7.87
C LEU A 13 2.14 13.41 7.28
N VAL A 14 1.21 12.77 6.56
CA VAL A 14 1.38 11.55 5.78
C VAL A 14 2.53 11.70 4.80
N THR A 15 2.49 12.75 3.96
CA THR A 15 3.50 13.01 2.94
C THR A 15 4.88 13.20 3.55
N LEU A 16 4.99 14.00 4.63
CA LEU A 16 6.25 14.22 5.33
C LEU A 16 6.80 12.95 5.97
N TYR A 17 5.93 12.08 6.49
CA TYR A 17 6.33 10.79 7.05
C TYR A 17 6.83 9.84 5.95
N ILE A 18 6.08 9.70 4.87
CA ILE A 18 6.38 8.82 3.73
C ILE A 18 7.68 9.19 3.02
N LYS A 19 7.94 10.50 2.80
CA LYS A 19 9.07 10.98 2.01
C LYS A 19 10.43 10.70 2.65
N GLU A 20 10.46 10.43 3.96
CA GLU A 20 11.66 10.16 4.77
C GLU A 20 12.77 11.25 4.72
N ASP A 21 12.54 12.37 4.03
CA ASP A 21 13.49 13.47 3.83
C ASP A 21 12.76 14.83 3.78
N TRP A 22 13.52 15.91 3.58
CA TRP A 22 13.02 17.27 3.45
C TRP A 22 12.14 17.47 2.20
N VAL A 23 10.99 18.10 2.41
CA VAL A 23 10.00 18.44 1.37
C VAL A 23 9.84 19.95 1.32
N LYS A 24 9.93 20.54 0.12
CA LYS A 24 9.73 21.99 -0.04
C LYS A 24 8.27 22.37 0.18
N GLY A 25 8.05 23.58 0.70
CA GLY A 25 6.71 24.14 0.84
C GLY A 25 5.95 24.21 -0.49
N SER A 26 6.67 24.54 -1.58
CA SER A 26 6.16 24.59 -2.95
C SER A 26 5.67 23.22 -3.47
N GLU A 27 6.36 22.14 -3.11
CA GLU A 27 5.98 20.78 -3.49
C GLU A 27 4.67 20.37 -2.79
N LEU A 28 4.50 20.74 -1.52
CA LEU A 28 3.27 20.50 -0.78
C LEU A 28 2.10 21.33 -1.32
N SER A 29 2.33 22.58 -1.73
CA SER A 29 1.29 23.43 -2.31
C SER A 29 0.81 22.92 -3.66
N GLU A 30 1.74 22.47 -4.52
CA GLU A 30 1.41 21.79 -5.78
C GLU A 30 0.63 20.50 -5.54
N LEU A 31 1.12 19.61 -4.67
CA LEU A 31 0.50 18.32 -4.35
C LEU A 31 -0.94 18.47 -3.82
N LEU A 32 -1.20 19.54 -3.07
CA LEU A 32 -2.47 19.76 -2.38
C LEU A 32 -3.35 20.82 -3.05
N ALA A 33 -2.91 21.39 -4.17
CA ALA A 33 -3.58 22.46 -4.90
C ALA A 33 -3.98 23.66 -4.00
N VAL A 34 -3.05 24.10 -3.14
CA VAL A 34 -3.25 25.25 -2.24
C VAL A 34 -2.07 26.20 -2.29
N SER A 35 -2.22 27.40 -1.73
CA SER A 35 -1.11 28.36 -1.66
C SER A 35 -0.03 27.95 -0.65
N ASP A 36 1.21 28.39 -0.86
CA ASP A 36 2.30 28.28 0.13
C ASP A 36 1.92 28.84 1.50
N ARG A 37 1.09 29.91 1.52
CA ARG A 37 0.56 30.50 2.75
C ARG A 37 -0.32 29.49 3.49
N THR A 38 -1.18 28.76 2.78
CA THR A 38 -2.03 27.71 3.34
C THR A 38 -1.20 26.57 3.91
N ILE A 39 -0.16 26.11 3.18
CA ILE A 39 0.77 25.10 3.70
C ILE A 39 1.42 25.55 5.00
N ARG A 40 1.96 26.77 5.06
CA ARG A 40 2.55 27.31 6.30
C ARG A 40 1.54 27.31 7.45
N MET A 41 0.30 27.73 7.20
CA MET A 41 -0.76 27.72 8.22
C MET A 41 -1.10 26.30 8.69
N ASP A 42 -1.18 25.33 7.78
CA ASP A 42 -1.45 23.94 8.13
C ASP A 42 -0.30 23.32 8.93
N ILE A 43 0.96 23.59 8.57
CA ILE A 43 2.15 23.12 9.31
C ILE A 43 2.14 23.65 10.75
N GLU A 44 1.86 24.94 10.94
CA GLU A 44 1.78 25.53 12.28
C GLU A 44 0.59 24.97 13.08
N SER A 45 -0.55 24.74 12.41
CA SER A 45 -1.72 24.10 13.03
C SER A 45 -1.41 22.68 13.50
N ILE A 46 -0.71 21.88 12.67
CA ILE A 46 -0.27 20.53 13.02
C ILE A 46 0.64 20.55 14.26
N LYS A 47 1.67 21.41 14.26
CA LYS A 47 2.59 21.51 15.41
C LYS A 47 1.84 21.86 16.70
N ALA A 48 0.87 22.77 16.62
CA ALA A 48 0.05 23.17 17.77
C ALA A 48 -0.83 22.01 18.31
N VAL A 49 -1.35 21.16 17.42
CA VAL A 49 -2.22 20.03 17.80
C VAL A 49 -1.46 18.97 18.61
N PHE A 50 -0.20 18.69 18.27
CA PHE A 50 0.55 17.60 18.90
C PHE A 50 1.47 18.05 20.06
N ASN A 51 1.61 19.37 20.29
CA ASN A 51 2.42 19.95 21.37
C ASN A 51 3.88 19.46 21.42
N GLU A 52 4.33 18.81 20.35
CA GLU A 52 5.62 18.17 20.14
C GLU A 52 6.14 18.58 18.75
N PRO A 53 7.46 18.54 18.51
CA PRO A 53 8.02 18.93 17.22
C PRO A 53 7.85 17.81 16.18
N VAL A 54 6.62 17.38 15.89
CA VAL A 54 6.28 16.38 14.85
C VAL A 54 6.81 16.75 13.46
N ILE A 55 7.01 18.04 13.22
CA ILE A 55 7.55 18.56 11.95
C ILE A 55 8.76 19.44 12.24
N GLN A 56 9.89 19.08 11.65
CA GLN A 56 11.10 19.91 11.59
C GLN A 56 10.98 20.92 10.44
N THR A 57 11.54 22.12 10.63
CA THR A 57 11.47 23.21 9.65
C THR A 57 12.86 23.76 9.37
N SER A 58 13.19 23.94 8.10
CA SER A 58 14.41 24.58 7.61
C SER A 58 14.05 25.60 6.55
N LYS A 59 14.60 26.81 6.65
CA LYS A 59 14.41 27.84 5.62
C LYS A 59 15.00 27.43 4.26
N GLN A 60 16.03 26.59 4.26
CA GLN A 60 16.73 26.16 3.05
C GLN A 60 16.11 24.88 2.45
N TYR A 61 15.70 23.94 3.31
CA TYR A 61 15.29 22.60 2.88
C TYR A 61 13.77 22.35 2.97
N GLY A 62 13.01 23.19 3.68
CA GLY A 62 11.56 23.07 3.80
C GLY A 62 11.13 22.37 5.09
N TYR A 63 10.29 21.33 4.99
CA TYR A 63 9.69 20.62 6.11
C TYR A 63 10.07 19.15 6.09
N ARG A 64 10.21 18.53 7.26
CA ARG A 64 10.48 17.09 7.39
C ARG A 64 9.76 16.53 8.60
N TYR A 65 9.28 15.29 8.51
CA TYR A 65 8.72 14.61 9.68
C TYR A 65 9.82 14.34 10.72
N ASN A 66 9.52 14.60 11.99
CA ASN A 66 10.45 14.30 13.07
C ASN A 66 10.33 12.83 13.52
N ARG A 67 11.30 12.02 13.11
CA ARG A 67 11.36 10.58 13.42
C ARG A 67 11.59 10.25 14.89
N THR A 68 11.89 11.22 15.76
CA THR A 68 11.88 10.97 17.21
C THR A 68 10.47 10.77 17.75
N VAL A 69 9.45 11.19 16.99
CA VAL A 69 8.03 10.99 17.32
C VAL A 69 7.52 9.76 16.59
N ASP A 70 6.91 8.83 17.31
CA ASP A 70 6.28 7.67 16.70
C ASP A 70 5.01 8.11 15.96
N PHE A 71 5.01 7.98 14.63
CA PHE A 71 3.87 8.36 13.80
C PHE A 71 2.59 7.60 14.18
N LYS A 72 2.72 6.35 14.66
CA LYS A 72 1.57 5.52 15.06
C LYS A 72 0.86 6.09 16.28
N SER A 73 1.60 6.74 17.18
CA SER A 73 1.02 7.42 18.35
C SER A 73 0.12 8.60 18.00
N LEU A 74 0.23 9.13 16.77
CA LEU A 74 -0.52 10.31 16.32
C LEU A 74 -1.95 9.99 15.89
N ASN A 75 -2.33 8.70 15.84
CA ASN A 75 -3.65 8.23 15.37
C ASN A 75 -4.05 8.80 14.00
N VAL A 76 -3.06 9.08 13.14
CA VAL A 76 -3.28 9.50 11.75
C VAL A 76 -3.58 8.24 10.94
N GLU A 77 -4.79 8.13 10.44
CA GLU A 77 -5.25 6.93 9.74
C GLU A 77 -4.44 6.67 8.45
N ASN A 78 -4.19 5.39 8.16
CA ASN A 78 -3.86 4.87 6.82
C ASN A 78 -2.53 5.27 6.13
N VAL A 79 -1.47 5.62 6.87
CA VAL A 79 -0.15 5.93 6.26
C VAL A 79 0.81 4.76 6.21
N LEU A 80 0.89 4.07 5.08
CA LEU A 80 1.90 3.03 4.90
C LEU A 80 3.31 3.62 5.02
N ASP A 81 4.13 3.06 5.92
CA ASP A 81 5.56 3.34 5.90
C ASP A 81 6.21 2.78 4.62
N ALA A 82 7.49 3.09 4.36
CA ALA A 82 8.16 2.66 3.13
C ALA A 82 8.17 1.12 2.96
N ARG A 83 8.25 0.37 4.04
CA ARG A 83 8.31 -1.10 4.02
C ARG A 83 6.93 -1.72 3.82
N GLU A 84 5.92 -1.17 4.50
CA GLU A 84 4.52 -1.52 4.30
C GLU A 84 4.08 -1.20 2.87
N ARG A 85 4.48 -0.03 2.34
CA ARG A 85 4.19 0.38 0.97
C ARG A 85 4.81 -0.58 -0.04
N LEU A 86 6.09 -0.94 0.13
CA LEU A 86 6.73 -1.95 -0.73
C LEU A 86 6.01 -3.31 -0.69
N ALA A 87 5.50 -3.72 0.48
CA ALA A 87 4.69 -4.93 0.59
C ALA A 87 3.38 -4.80 -0.21
N VAL A 88 2.71 -3.65 -0.13
CA VAL A 88 1.50 -3.37 -0.91
C VAL A 88 1.81 -3.31 -2.41
N VAL A 89 2.91 -2.69 -2.84
CA VAL A 89 3.31 -2.68 -4.27
C VAL A 89 3.50 -4.12 -4.77
N ILE A 90 4.27 -4.96 -4.06
CA ILE A 90 4.44 -6.37 -4.44
C ILE A 90 3.09 -7.09 -4.51
N LYS A 91 2.21 -6.86 -3.52
CA LYS A 91 0.88 -7.46 -3.45
C LYS A 91 -0.01 -7.08 -4.65
N GLU A 92 -0.14 -5.79 -4.95
CA GLU A 92 -0.95 -5.29 -6.07
C GLU A 92 -0.43 -5.81 -7.43
N MET A 93 0.89 -5.94 -7.57
CA MET A 93 1.50 -6.55 -8.76
C MET A 93 1.20 -8.04 -8.89
N ILE A 94 1.11 -8.80 -7.79
CA ILE A 94 0.70 -10.22 -7.82
C ILE A 94 -0.78 -10.36 -8.21
N LEU A 95 -1.63 -9.43 -7.74
CA LEU A 95 -3.06 -9.41 -8.04
C LEU A 95 -3.36 -8.96 -9.48
N SER A 96 -2.41 -8.26 -10.11
CA SER A 96 -2.50 -7.77 -11.49
C SER A 96 -1.53 -8.54 -12.42
N PRO A 97 -1.81 -9.80 -12.79
CA PRO A 97 -0.89 -10.62 -13.58
C PRO A 97 -0.65 -10.08 -15.00
N THR A 98 -1.56 -9.27 -15.53
CA THR A 98 -1.41 -8.55 -16.81
C THR A 98 -0.57 -7.28 -16.68
N GLY A 99 -0.10 -6.96 -15.47
CA GLY A 99 0.64 -5.76 -15.13
C GLY A 99 -0.23 -4.62 -14.59
N ILE A 100 0.45 -3.65 -13.99
CA ILE A 100 -0.15 -2.47 -13.37
C ILE A 100 0.50 -1.20 -13.93
N ASP A 101 -0.32 -0.19 -14.24
CA ASP A 101 0.17 1.15 -14.60
C ASP A 101 0.78 1.83 -13.38
N TYR A 102 2.02 2.33 -13.50
CA TYR A 102 2.73 2.88 -12.35
C TYR A 102 2.23 4.27 -11.95
N PHE A 103 1.63 5.06 -12.84
CA PHE A 103 1.04 6.35 -12.48
C PHE A 103 -0.19 6.12 -11.59
N ASP A 104 -1.06 5.20 -12.00
CA ASP A 104 -2.26 4.87 -11.24
C ASP A 104 -1.91 4.27 -9.87
N LEU A 105 -0.92 3.38 -9.82
CA LEU A 105 -0.44 2.82 -8.56
C LEU A 105 0.17 3.89 -7.63
N ALA A 106 0.93 4.84 -8.17
CA ALA A 106 1.50 5.93 -7.38
C ALA A 106 0.41 6.82 -6.78
N ASN A 107 -0.61 7.13 -7.57
CA ASN A 107 -1.80 7.86 -7.13
C ASN A 107 -2.57 7.12 -6.03
N ALA A 108 -2.82 5.82 -6.21
CA ALA A 108 -3.52 4.99 -5.23
C ALA A 108 -2.77 4.89 -3.89
N LEU A 109 -1.44 4.87 -3.94
CA LEU A 109 -0.57 4.83 -2.77
C LEU A 109 -0.23 6.22 -2.20
N TYR A 110 -0.75 7.30 -2.79
CA TYR A 110 -0.48 8.68 -2.41
C TYR A 110 1.02 9.04 -2.38
N VAL A 111 1.79 8.54 -3.34
CA VAL A 111 3.22 8.82 -3.51
C VAL A 111 3.53 9.43 -4.87
N SER A 112 4.69 10.07 -5.01
CA SER A 112 5.13 10.54 -6.33
C SER A 112 5.59 9.37 -7.19
N GLU A 113 5.45 9.52 -8.50
CA GLU A 113 5.96 8.57 -9.50
C GLU A 113 7.42 8.17 -9.27
N SER A 114 8.28 9.13 -8.96
CA SER A 114 9.70 8.90 -8.66
C SER A 114 9.91 8.02 -7.42
N THR A 115 9.03 8.13 -6.42
CA THR A 115 9.05 7.29 -5.22
C THR A 115 8.65 5.87 -5.59
N LEU A 116 7.57 5.69 -6.38
CA LEU A 116 7.18 4.36 -6.81
C LEU A 116 8.23 3.70 -7.73
N LEU A 117 8.86 4.45 -8.63
CA LEU A 117 9.96 3.93 -9.45
C LEU A 117 11.16 3.49 -8.60
N THR A 118 11.43 4.20 -7.50
CA THR A 118 12.45 3.80 -6.52
C THR A 118 12.05 2.50 -5.83
N ASP A 119 10.78 2.38 -5.42
CA ASP A 119 10.25 1.16 -4.81
C ASP A 119 10.34 -0.04 -5.78
N LEU A 120 9.95 0.13 -7.05
CA LEU A 120 10.07 -0.90 -8.10
C LEU A 120 11.54 -1.30 -8.36
N HIS A 121 12.47 -0.34 -8.29
CA HIS A 121 13.89 -0.64 -8.38
C HIS A 121 14.38 -1.49 -7.20
N LEU A 122 13.93 -1.18 -5.98
CA LEU A 122 14.24 -1.98 -4.78
C LEU A 122 13.68 -3.40 -4.90
N ILE A 123 12.43 -3.56 -5.38
CA ILE A 123 11.83 -4.88 -5.63
C ILE A 123 12.69 -5.70 -6.61
N ARG A 124 13.13 -5.08 -7.72
CA ARG A 124 14.03 -5.75 -8.68
C ARG A 124 15.34 -6.18 -8.03
N LYS A 125 15.93 -5.34 -7.17
CA LYS A 125 17.16 -5.67 -6.43
C LYS A 125 16.94 -6.82 -5.45
N GLU A 126 15.80 -6.86 -4.77
CA GLU A 126 15.43 -7.96 -3.86
C GLU A 126 15.33 -9.29 -4.60
N ILE A 127 14.66 -9.30 -5.75
CA ILE A 127 14.56 -10.48 -6.63
C ILE A 127 15.95 -11.01 -6.98
N GLN A 128 16.84 -10.13 -7.44
CA GLN A 128 18.18 -10.51 -7.89
C GLN A 128 19.09 -10.95 -6.74
N SER A 129 19.10 -10.20 -5.64
CA SER A 129 20.01 -10.45 -4.50
C SER A 129 19.69 -11.75 -3.76
N HIS A 130 18.42 -12.16 -3.79
CA HIS A 130 17.95 -13.39 -3.13
C HIS A 130 17.68 -14.54 -4.11
N GLY A 131 18.02 -14.39 -5.40
CA GLY A 131 17.95 -15.47 -6.39
C GLY A 131 16.53 -15.98 -6.65
N PHE A 132 15.51 -15.11 -6.55
CA PHE A 132 14.16 -15.49 -6.91
C PHE A 132 14.09 -15.77 -8.42
N PRO A 133 13.43 -16.86 -8.87
CA PRO A 133 13.23 -17.16 -10.28
C PRO A 133 12.10 -16.30 -10.86
N LEU A 134 12.25 -14.98 -10.72
CA LEU A 134 11.31 -13.94 -11.14
C LEU A 134 12.06 -12.86 -11.91
N SER A 135 11.35 -12.12 -12.75
CA SER A 135 11.81 -10.82 -13.25
C SER A 135 10.70 -9.79 -13.12
N LEU A 136 11.10 -8.52 -13.05
CA LEU A 136 10.20 -7.38 -13.06
C LEU A 136 10.35 -6.67 -14.41
N GLU A 137 9.38 -6.86 -15.29
CA GLU A 137 9.40 -6.32 -16.65
C GLU A 137 8.55 -5.07 -16.76
N ARG A 138 8.95 -4.20 -17.69
CA ARG A 138 8.27 -2.94 -17.99
C ARG A 138 7.92 -2.91 -19.47
N HIS A 139 6.65 -2.65 -19.77
CA HIS A 139 6.15 -2.40 -21.11
C HIS A 139 5.44 -1.05 -21.11
N ASN A 140 6.04 -0.03 -21.72
CA ASN A 140 5.60 1.36 -21.61
C ASN A 140 5.46 1.77 -20.12
N ASP A 141 4.24 2.08 -19.67
CA ASP A 141 3.97 2.53 -18.30
C ASP A 141 3.43 1.43 -17.40
N THR A 142 3.37 0.20 -17.91
CA THR A 142 2.93 -0.98 -17.18
C THR A 142 4.12 -1.81 -16.69
N PHE A 143 4.09 -2.18 -15.40
CA PHE A 143 5.03 -3.13 -14.81
C PHE A 143 4.35 -4.45 -14.48
N MET A 144 5.03 -5.57 -14.71
CA MET A 144 4.52 -6.92 -14.42
C MET A 144 5.61 -7.86 -13.91
N PHE A 145 5.21 -8.84 -13.09
CA PHE A 145 6.10 -9.93 -12.72
C PHE A 145 6.08 -11.02 -13.79
N GLN A 146 7.26 -11.46 -14.24
CA GLN A 146 7.40 -12.75 -14.92
C GLN A 146 7.88 -13.82 -13.95
N GLY A 147 7.43 -15.05 -14.20
CA GLY A 147 7.72 -16.22 -13.40
C GLY A 147 6.49 -16.76 -12.68
N ARG A 148 6.67 -17.84 -11.91
CA ARG A 148 5.54 -18.53 -11.31
C ARG A 148 4.94 -17.69 -10.19
N ARG A 149 3.60 -17.65 -10.14
CA ARG A 149 2.85 -17.01 -9.06
C ARG A 149 3.30 -17.44 -7.66
N LEU A 150 3.58 -18.73 -7.48
CA LEU A 150 4.10 -19.27 -6.22
C LEU A 150 5.38 -18.52 -5.78
N ASP A 151 6.28 -18.23 -6.72
CA ASP A 151 7.53 -17.56 -6.41
C ASP A 151 7.31 -16.05 -6.15
N GLN A 152 6.32 -15.42 -6.79
CA GLN A 152 5.91 -14.05 -6.47
C GLN A 152 5.32 -13.95 -5.05
N VAL A 153 4.47 -14.90 -4.63
CA VAL A 153 3.96 -14.95 -3.25
C VAL A 153 5.10 -15.21 -2.26
N LYS A 154 6.10 -16.03 -2.62
CA LYS A 154 7.31 -16.21 -1.78
C LYS A 154 8.10 -14.91 -1.64
N LEU A 155 8.19 -14.09 -2.67
CA LEU A 155 8.82 -12.76 -2.59
C LEU A 155 8.09 -11.87 -1.58
N LEU A 156 6.75 -11.82 -1.62
CA LEU A 156 5.97 -11.06 -0.64
C LEU A 156 6.19 -11.59 0.79
N ILE A 157 6.15 -12.91 0.98
CA ILE A 157 6.42 -13.54 2.28
C ILE A 157 7.82 -13.20 2.78
N HIS A 158 8.82 -13.26 1.91
CA HIS A 158 10.19 -12.91 2.23
C HIS A 158 10.31 -11.45 2.64
N TRP A 159 9.74 -10.53 1.85
CA TRP A 159 9.74 -9.10 2.13
C TRP A 159 9.13 -8.80 3.50
N ILE A 160 7.93 -9.32 3.76
CA ILE A 160 7.23 -9.12 5.03
C ILE A 160 8.07 -9.69 6.19
N LYS A 161 8.58 -10.92 6.08
CA LYS A 161 9.35 -11.54 7.17
C LYS A 161 10.60 -10.76 7.56
N ASN A 162 11.30 -10.19 6.57
CA ASN A 162 12.60 -9.55 6.79
C ASN A 162 12.49 -8.06 7.12
N ASN A 163 11.42 -7.39 6.67
CA ASN A 163 11.30 -5.92 6.77
C ASN A 163 10.21 -5.47 7.75
N LEU A 164 9.17 -6.29 7.93
CA LEU A 164 8.06 -6.03 8.83
C LEU A 164 8.20 -6.98 10.03
N GLY A 165 8.91 -6.50 11.07
CA GLY A 165 9.14 -7.23 12.32
C GLY A 165 7.83 -7.75 12.95
N TYR A 166 7.92 -8.66 13.93
CA TYR A 166 6.80 -9.41 14.57
C TYR A 166 5.40 -8.85 14.23
N SER A 167 4.87 -9.33 13.12
CA SER A 167 3.74 -8.72 12.42
C SER A 167 2.47 -8.93 13.22
N THR A 168 1.97 -7.86 13.84
CA THR A 168 0.67 -7.89 14.51
C THR A 168 -0.43 -7.96 13.45
N PRO A 169 -1.62 -8.53 13.75
CA PRO A 169 -2.75 -8.57 12.81
C PRO A 169 -3.09 -7.20 12.21
N GLU A 170 -2.86 -6.12 12.96
CA GLU A 170 -3.10 -4.75 12.51
C GLU A 170 -2.16 -4.34 11.36
N GLN A 171 -0.89 -4.80 11.35
CA GLN A 171 0.01 -4.52 10.22
C GLN A 171 -0.44 -5.22 8.95
N PHE A 172 -0.92 -6.46 9.06
CA PHE A 172 -1.48 -7.17 7.93
C PHE A 172 -2.77 -6.54 7.44
N ALA A 173 -3.64 -6.06 8.33
CA ALA A 173 -4.86 -5.33 7.94
C ALA A 173 -4.56 -4.08 7.10
N ARG A 174 -3.39 -3.44 7.28
CA ARG A 174 -2.97 -2.30 6.46
C ARG A 174 -2.51 -2.70 5.06
N ILE A 175 -1.94 -3.90 4.92
CA ILE A 175 -1.52 -4.46 3.63
C ILE A 175 -2.72 -5.04 2.88
N PHE A 176 -3.68 -5.63 3.61
CA PHE A 176 -4.88 -6.30 3.13
C PHE A 176 -6.15 -5.57 3.63
N PRO A 177 -6.38 -4.29 3.28
CA PRO A 177 -7.45 -3.48 3.85
C PRO A 177 -8.86 -3.95 3.48
N LYS A 178 -8.99 -4.76 2.43
CA LYS A 178 -10.27 -5.34 1.98
C LYS A 178 -10.67 -6.58 2.76
N ILE A 179 -9.81 -7.07 3.66
CA ILE A 179 -9.96 -8.36 4.33
C ILE A 179 -10.01 -8.15 5.83
N ASP A 180 -10.95 -8.83 6.51
CA ASP A 180 -10.95 -8.94 7.96
C ASP A 180 -9.83 -9.90 8.40
N VAL A 181 -8.62 -9.35 8.49
CA VAL A 181 -7.42 -10.13 8.84
C VAL A 181 -7.54 -10.81 10.22
N PRO A 182 -8.02 -10.13 11.28
CA PRO A 182 -8.28 -10.79 12.56
C PRO A 182 -9.18 -12.02 12.42
N ALA A 183 -10.33 -11.90 11.73
CA ALA A 183 -11.25 -13.04 11.57
C ALA A 183 -10.60 -14.21 10.80
N ILE A 184 -9.87 -13.94 9.71
CA ILE A 184 -9.16 -15.00 8.97
C ILE A 184 -8.04 -15.62 9.81
N SER A 185 -7.32 -14.81 10.57
CA SER A 185 -6.25 -15.29 11.44
C SER A 185 -6.81 -16.24 12.51
N ASP A 186 -7.92 -15.87 13.15
CA ASP A 186 -8.56 -16.66 14.20
C ASP A 186 -9.12 -17.97 13.63
N MET A 187 -9.87 -17.93 12.52
CA MET A 187 -10.37 -19.14 11.85
C MET A 187 -9.23 -20.08 11.42
N LEU A 188 -8.14 -19.53 10.89
CA LEU A 188 -6.99 -20.32 10.48
C LEU A 188 -6.28 -20.94 11.70
N LEU A 189 -6.18 -20.22 12.81
CA LEU A 189 -5.57 -20.71 14.04
C LEU A 189 -6.41 -21.83 14.64
N GLU A 190 -7.73 -21.65 14.74
CA GLU A 190 -8.68 -22.65 15.22
C GLU A 190 -8.57 -23.95 14.41
N LEU A 191 -8.60 -23.86 13.07
CA LEU A 191 -8.46 -25.02 12.19
C LEU A 191 -7.14 -25.78 12.43
N LEU A 192 -6.02 -25.07 12.56
CA LEU A 192 -4.72 -25.72 12.80
C LEU A 192 -4.65 -26.39 14.18
N VAL A 193 -5.31 -25.81 15.19
CA VAL A 193 -5.38 -26.36 16.55
C VAL A 193 -6.24 -27.61 16.59
N GLU A 194 -7.46 -27.53 16.04
CA GLU A 194 -8.44 -28.63 16.02
C GLU A 194 -7.89 -29.86 15.30
N GLU A 195 -7.31 -29.65 14.12
CA GLU A 195 -6.75 -30.70 13.27
C GLU A 195 -5.32 -31.10 13.70
N LYS A 196 -4.78 -30.48 14.76
CA LYS A 196 -3.44 -30.73 15.31
C LYS A 196 -2.32 -30.56 14.27
N TYR A 197 -2.51 -29.64 13.31
CA TYR A 197 -1.51 -29.30 12.31
C TYR A 197 -0.46 -28.34 12.88
N PHE A 198 0.43 -28.88 13.70
CA PHE A 198 1.62 -28.18 14.17
C PHE A 198 2.87 -28.78 13.53
N SER A 199 3.31 -28.18 12.43
CA SER A 199 4.55 -28.58 11.77
C SER A 199 5.65 -27.55 12.03
N ARG A 200 6.84 -28.03 12.41
CA ARG A 200 8.06 -27.19 12.44
C ARG A 200 8.33 -26.51 11.08
N TYR A 201 7.86 -27.11 9.99
CA TYR A 201 8.07 -26.64 8.63
C TYR A 201 6.94 -25.72 8.13
N LEU A 202 5.82 -25.64 8.85
CA LEU A 202 4.69 -24.77 8.51
C LEU A 202 4.76 -23.48 9.34
N SER A 203 5.16 -22.39 8.70
CA SER A 203 5.12 -21.07 9.34
C SER A 203 3.70 -20.52 9.26
N PHE A 204 3.04 -20.34 10.42
CA PHE A 204 1.72 -19.72 10.49
C PHE A 204 1.64 -18.41 9.70
N ARG A 205 2.64 -17.53 9.84
CA ARG A 205 2.69 -16.26 9.08
C ARG A 205 2.73 -16.47 7.57
N SER A 206 3.53 -17.41 7.08
CA SER A 206 3.57 -17.72 5.64
C SER A 206 2.24 -18.24 5.14
N LEU A 207 1.59 -19.09 5.93
CA LEU A 207 0.27 -19.61 5.60
C LEU A 207 -0.77 -18.49 5.59
N LEU A 208 -0.79 -17.65 6.63
CA LEU A 208 -1.69 -16.50 6.73
C LEU A 208 -1.54 -15.58 5.52
N ILE A 209 -0.31 -15.16 5.16
CA ILE A 209 -0.08 -14.32 3.98
C ILE A 209 -0.61 -15.00 2.71
N THR A 210 -0.40 -16.30 2.56
CA THR A 210 -0.88 -17.05 1.40
C THR A 210 -2.41 -17.07 1.34
N VAL A 211 -3.07 -17.30 2.48
CA VAL A 211 -4.54 -17.27 2.58
C VAL A 211 -5.06 -15.87 2.28
N LEU A 212 -4.49 -14.82 2.89
CA LEU A 212 -4.88 -13.44 2.65
C LEU A 212 -4.75 -13.05 1.17
N MET A 213 -3.67 -13.47 0.50
CA MET A 213 -3.49 -13.26 -0.94
C MET A 213 -4.58 -13.93 -1.79
N ILE A 214 -4.97 -15.15 -1.43
CA ILE A 214 -6.04 -15.89 -2.13
C ILE A 214 -7.39 -15.22 -1.87
N SER A 215 -7.68 -14.84 -0.62
CA SER A 215 -8.90 -14.16 -0.24
C SER A 215 -9.05 -12.81 -0.93
N GLU A 216 -8.00 -11.98 -0.96
CA GLU A 216 -8.06 -10.67 -1.61
C GLU A 216 -8.19 -10.78 -3.14
N GLN A 217 -7.61 -11.82 -3.75
CA GLN A 217 -7.86 -12.10 -5.16
C GLN A 217 -9.34 -12.44 -5.42
N ALA A 218 -9.94 -13.31 -4.60
CA ALA A 218 -11.34 -13.70 -4.76
C ALA A 218 -12.29 -12.50 -4.63
N VAL A 219 -12.02 -11.61 -3.67
CA VAL A 219 -12.77 -10.34 -3.53
C VAL A 219 -12.60 -9.47 -4.78
N THR A 220 -11.37 -9.32 -5.27
CA THR A 220 -11.07 -8.47 -6.43
C THR A 220 -11.69 -9.00 -7.73
N SER A 221 -11.73 -10.33 -7.93
CA SER A 221 -12.41 -10.93 -9.08
C SER A 221 -13.93 -10.75 -9.04
N ASN A 222 -14.55 -10.84 -7.86
CA ASN A 222 -16.00 -10.66 -7.73
C ASN A 222 -16.42 -9.21 -8.03
N THR A 223 -15.64 -8.22 -7.58
CA THR A 223 -15.93 -6.81 -7.84
C THR A 223 -15.76 -6.38 -9.30
N SER A 224 -14.97 -7.12 -10.09
CA SER A 224 -14.78 -6.82 -11.52
C SER A 224 -15.86 -7.46 -12.40
N GLY A 225 -16.52 -8.52 -11.94
CA GLY A 225 -17.61 -9.19 -12.66
C GLY A 225 -18.95 -8.43 -12.63
N ASP A 226 -19.18 -7.60 -11.61
CA ASP A 226 -20.45 -6.88 -11.44
C ASP A 226 -20.60 -5.63 -12.36
N ASN A 227 -19.58 -5.26 -13.13
CA ASN A 227 -19.61 -4.09 -14.03
C ASN A 227 -19.87 -4.43 -15.51
N GLU A 228 -19.97 -5.71 -15.89
CA GLU A 228 -20.17 -6.13 -17.29
C GLU A 228 -21.61 -6.57 -17.64
N GLU A 229 -22.52 -6.70 -16.67
CA GLU A 229 -23.89 -7.20 -16.96
C GLU A 229 -24.92 -6.13 -17.41
N ASP A 230 -24.60 -4.83 -17.41
CA ASP A 230 -25.60 -3.78 -17.67
C ASP A 230 -25.54 -3.11 -19.07
N THR A 231 -24.81 -3.66 -20.05
CA THR A 231 -24.77 -3.11 -21.43
C THR A 231 -25.36 -3.96 -22.55
N GLU A 232 -25.85 -5.18 -22.30
CA GLU A 232 -26.56 -5.98 -23.31
C GLU A 232 -28.08 -6.04 -23.08
N SER A 233 -28.73 -4.90 -22.91
CA SER A 233 -30.18 -4.84 -23.05
C SER A 233 -30.69 -3.44 -23.41
N ARG A 234 -30.36 -2.94 -24.61
CA ARG A 234 -31.17 -1.94 -25.36
C ARG A 234 -30.56 -1.61 -26.73
N GLN A 235 -31.06 -2.27 -27.79
CA GLN A 235 -31.33 -1.71 -29.14
C GLN A 235 -31.98 -2.84 -29.99
N ASN A 236 -33.28 -3.08 -29.84
CA ASN A 236 -34.44 -2.57 -30.61
C ASN A 236 -34.74 -3.32 -31.93
N PRO A 237 -36.04 -3.49 -32.28
CA PRO A 237 -36.54 -4.43 -33.29
C PRO A 237 -36.76 -3.78 -34.68
N GLU A 238 -37.05 -4.66 -35.65
CA GLU A 238 -37.71 -4.43 -36.96
C GLU A 238 -37.08 -3.44 -37.97
N SER A 239 -36.67 -3.98 -39.13
CA SER A 239 -37.14 -3.52 -40.45
C SER A 239 -36.61 -4.40 -41.57
N GLY A 240 -37.50 -4.88 -42.47
CA GLY A 240 -37.13 -5.22 -43.85
C GLY A 240 -37.76 -6.48 -44.44
N LEU A 241 -39.01 -6.37 -44.90
CA LEU A 241 -39.51 -7.16 -46.03
C LEU A 241 -38.62 -6.91 -47.26
N VAL A 242 -38.19 -7.98 -47.95
CA VAL A 242 -38.44 -8.31 -49.38
C VAL A 242 -38.17 -9.81 -49.56
#